data_AF-A0A4S8LF15-F1
#
_entry.id   AF-A0A4S8LF15-F1
#
_cell.length_a   1.000
_cell.length_b   1.000
_cell.length_c   1.000
_cell.angle_alpha   90.00
_cell.angle_beta   90.00
_cell.angle_gamma   90.00
#
_symmetry.space_group_name_H-M   'P 1'
#
loop_
_entity.id
_entity.type
_entity.pdbx_description
1 polymer ?
#
loop_
_entity_poly.entity_id
_entity_poly.type
_entity_poly.pdbx_seq_one_letter_code
_entity_poly.pdbx_strand_id
1 'polypeptide(L)'
;KSGAITPGFLYTHDASPHYLPQNWSSHVHPQLYFARDGPLRVVTEVYMYSPGPMAKLLDWVSRIEITLEEKNIPLSESTELFVMLQEDDCLYYHTVRTQFWLEEVQTDKLGIQDYDSPSHLKLYLEELYWSHVEHFCMYLYGGLPVKLRV
;
A
#
# COMPACT_ATOMS: atom_id res chain seq x y z
N LYS A 1 -30.85 -1.53 -12.46
CA LYS A 1 -30.76 -1.42 -13.94
C LYS A 1 -29.97 -2.63 -14.41
N SER A 2 -30.49 -3.43 -15.34
CA SER A 2 -29.76 -4.56 -15.93
C SER A 2 -28.98 -4.05 -17.14
N GLY A 3 -27.68 -4.35 -17.23
CA GLY A 3 -26.82 -3.99 -18.35
C GLY A 3 -26.37 -5.23 -19.09
N ALA A 4 -26.38 -5.19 -20.42
CA ALA A 4 -25.80 -6.23 -21.26
C ALA A 4 -24.34 -5.89 -21.55
N ILE A 5 -23.41 -6.80 -21.25
CA ILE A 5 -22.00 -6.67 -21.64
C ILE A 5 -21.90 -7.12 -23.10
N THR A 6 -21.59 -6.20 -24.01
CA THR A 6 -21.37 -6.54 -25.42
C THR A 6 -20.00 -7.19 -25.62
N PRO A 7 -19.84 -8.15 -26.55
CA PRO A 7 -18.53 -8.67 -26.91
C PRO A 7 -17.58 -7.52 -27.29
N GLY A 8 -16.40 -7.45 -26.66
CA GLY A 8 -15.42 -6.38 -26.88
C GLY A 8 -15.66 -5.08 -26.08
N PHE A 9 -16.55 -5.09 -25.08
CA PHE A 9 -16.77 -3.95 -24.19
C PHE A 9 -15.46 -3.55 -23.47
N LEU A 10 -14.99 -2.32 -23.74
CA LEU A 10 -13.84 -1.65 -23.10
C LEU A 10 -12.48 -2.39 -23.19
N TYR A 11 -12.07 -2.81 -24.39
CA TYR A 11 -10.65 -3.07 -24.68
C TYR A 11 -9.84 -1.79 -24.95
N THR A 12 -10.45 -0.62 -24.77
CA THR A 12 -9.79 0.67 -24.94
C THR A 12 -9.04 1.01 -23.65
N HIS A 13 -7.71 1.00 -23.71
CA HIS A 13 -6.90 1.82 -22.82
C HIS A 13 -7.29 3.27 -23.08
N ASP A 14 -8.30 3.77 -22.37
CA ASP A 14 -8.50 5.21 -22.30
C ASP A 14 -7.19 5.79 -21.78
N ALA A 15 -6.62 6.73 -22.53
CA ALA A 15 -5.40 7.42 -22.14
C ALA A 15 -5.64 8.03 -20.76
N SER A 16 -4.95 7.50 -19.74
CA SER A 16 -5.07 7.94 -18.36
C SER A 16 -4.87 9.46 -18.33
N PRO A 17 -5.89 10.24 -17.92
CA PRO A 17 -5.75 11.69 -17.85
C PRO A 17 -4.56 12.05 -16.93
N HIS A 18 -3.81 13.08 -17.29
CA HIS A 18 -2.57 13.48 -16.62
C HIS A 18 -2.83 14.26 -15.32
N TYR A 19 -3.59 13.68 -14.39
CA TYR A 19 -3.97 14.29 -13.12
C TYR A 19 -3.23 13.73 -11.89
N LEU A 20 -2.43 12.69 -12.05
CA LEU A 20 -1.67 12.11 -10.94
C LEU A 20 -0.37 12.89 -10.73
N PRO A 21 0.07 13.05 -9.47
CA PRO A 21 1.37 13.65 -9.19
C PRO A 21 2.50 12.80 -9.79
N GLN A 22 3.70 13.38 -9.86
CA GLN A 22 4.88 12.68 -10.38
C GLN A 22 5.10 11.34 -9.66
N ASN A 23 5.46 10.32 -10.45
CA ASN A 23 5.71 8.94 -10.02
C ASN A 23 4.51 8.18 -9.44
N TRP A 24 3.30 8.75 -9.48
CA TRP A 24 2.08 8.02 -9.14
C TRP A 24 1.51 7.32 -10.37
N SER A 25 0.98 6.12 -10.15
CA SER A 25 0.34 5.28 -11.15
C SER A 25 -0.91 4.63 -10.56
N SER A 26 -1.89 4.35 -11.42
CA SER A 26 -3.10 3.63 -11.05
C SER A 26 -3.04 2.20 -11.55
N HIS A 27 -3.56 1.26 -10.76
CA HIS A 27 -3.60 -0.16 -11.08
C HIS A 27 -4.94 -0.75 -10.65
N VAL A 28 -5.26 -1.95 -11.13
CA VAL A 28 -6.53 -2.62 -10.80
C VAL A 28 -6.26 -4.06 -10.38
N HIS A 29 -6.36 -4.33 -9.07
CA HIS A 29 -6.34 -5.68 -8.48
C HIS A 29 -6.73 -5.61 -6.99
N PRO A 30 -7.69 -6.41 -6.49
CA PRO A 30 -8.93 -6.74 -7.19
C PRO A 30 -9.75 -5.50 -7.60
N GLN A 31 -9.42 -4.32 -7.04
CA GLN A 31 -10.06 -3.03 -7.31
C GLN A 31 -9.03 -1.94 -7.65
N LEU A 32 -9.50 -0.73 -7.97
CA LEU A 32 -8.63 0.41 -8.30
C LEU A 32 -7.81 0.83 -7.07
N TYR A 33 -6.51 0.90 -7.23
CA TYR A 33 -5.59 1.46 -6.26
C TYR A 33 -4.50 2.30 -6.95
N PHE A 34 -3.76 3.04 -6.15
CA PHE A 34 -2.71 3.94 -6.60
C PHE A 34 -1.39 3.61 -5.91
N ALA A 35 -0.31 3.81 -6.65
CA ALA A 35 1.03 3.44 -6.23
C ALA A 35 2.02 4.54 -6.61
N ARG A 36 2.87 4.97 -5.67
CA ARG A 36 3.96 5.94 -5.86
C ARG A 36 5.30 5.25 -5.90
N ASP A 37 5.98 5.30 -7.04
CA ASP A 37 7.37 4.85 -7.11
C ASP A 37 8.34 5.93 -6.62
N GLY A 38 9.35 5.54 -5.84
CA GLY A 38 10.27 6.47 -5.20
C GLY A 38 11.05 5.84 -4.03
N PRO A 39 11.83 6.65 -3.28
CA PRO A 39 12.64 6.16 -2.16
C PRO A 39 11.80 5.44 -1.09
N LEU A 40 10.61 5.97 -0.79
CA LEU A 40 9.56 5.27 -0.07
C LEU A 40 8.43 4.97 -1.04
N ARG A 41 8.22 3.68 -1.31
CA ARG A 41 7.08 3.21 -2.10
C ARG A 41 5.80 3.40 -1.31
N VAL A 42 4.75 3.88 -1.96
CA VAL A 42 3.46 4.12 -1.30
C VAL A 42 2.35 3.45 -2.07
N VAL A 43 1.42 2.81 -1.37
CA VAL A 43 0.22 2.21 -1.93
C VAL A 43 -1.01 2.71 -1.20
N THR A 44 -2.09 2.93 -1.92
CA THR A 44 -3.33 3.42 -1.35
C THR A 44 -4.54 3.08 -2.22
N GLU A 45 -5.68 2.86 -1.57
CA GLU A 45 -6.98 2.76 -2.25
C GLU A 45 -7.72 4.10 -2.31
N VAL A 46 -7.13 5.17 -1.78
CA VAL A 46 -7.71 6.50 -1.82
C VAL A 46 -7.85 6.95 -3.26
N TYR A 47 -9.05 7.37 -3.65
CA TYR A 47 -9.34 7.79 -5.02
C TYR A 47 -8.64 9.11 -5.37
N MET A 48 -7.44 9.01 -5.95
CA MET A 48 -6.56 10.16 -6.22
C MET A 48 -7.00 11.05 -7.38
N TYR A 49 -8.01 10.65 -8.15
CA TYR A 49 -8.58 11.54 -9.18
C TYR A 49 -9.47 12.63 -8.60
N SER A 50 -9.80 12.55 -7.31
CA SER A 50 -10.46 13.63 -6.57
C SER A 50 -9.43 14.50 -5.85
N PRO A 51 -9.37 15.83 -6.13
CA PRO A 51 -8.35 16.71 -5.55
C PRO A 51 -8.32 16.75 -4.01
N GLY A 52 -9.48 16.65 -3.36
CA GLY A 52 -9.58 16.70 -1.88
C GLY A 52 -8.91 15.49 -1.21
N PRO A 53 -9.36 14.25 -1.49
CA PRO A 53 -8.71 13.04 -1.01
C PRO A 53 -7.23 12.95 -1.38
N MET A 54 -6.87 13.34 -2.61
CA MET A 54 -5.46 13.37 -3.04
C MET A 54 -4.62 14.30 -2.17
N ALA A 55 -5.07 15.54 -1.93
CA ALA A 55 -4.32 16.49 -1.10
C ALA A 55 -4.17 15.97 0.34
N LYS A 56 -5.23 15.40 0.93
CA LYS A 56 -5.19 14.82 2.30
C LYS A 56 -4.22 13.63 2.37
N LEU A 57 -4.22 12.76 1.37
CA LEU A 57 -3.29 11.64 1.27
C LEU A 57 -1.83 12.13 1.19
N LEU A 58 -1.53 13.09 0.32
CA LEU A 58 -0.18 13.61 0.14
C LEU A 58 0.34 14.29 1.41
N ASP A 59 -0.51 15.01 2.13
CA ASP A 59 -0.17 15.59 3.44
C ASP A 59 0.20 14.50 4.47
N TRP A 60 -0.58 13.43 4.56
CA TRP A 60 -0.27 12.31 5.45
C TRP A 60 1.01 11.57 5.07
N VAL A 61 1.23 11.30 3.78
CA VAL A 61 2.47 10.69 3.30
C VAL A 61 3.68 11.54 3.72
N SER A 62 3.60 12.86 3.53
CA SER A 62 4.67 13.77 3.92
C SER A 62 4.94 13.77 5.42
N ARG A 63 3.88 13.73 6.27
CA ARG A 63 4.04 13.64 7.74
C ARG A 63 4.71 12.34 8.18
N ILE A 64 4.38 11.22 7.54
CA ILE A 64 4.98 9.92 7.82
C ILE A 64 6.46 9.92 7.43
N GLU A 65 6.81 10.49 6.26
CA GLU A 65 8.19 10.66 5.83
C GLU A 65 9.01 11.50 6.82
N ILE A 66 8.47 12.64 7.27
CA ILE A 66 9.12 13.47 8.30
C ILE A 66 9.32 12.67 9.60
N THR A 67 8.32 11.90 10.02
CA THR A 67 8.41 11.08 11.24
C THR A 67 9.48 10.00 11.14
N LEU A 68 9.63 9.37 9.97
CA LEU A 68 10.69 8.39 9.70
C LEU A 68 12.09 9.01 9.81
N GLU A 69 12.26 10.21 9.24
CA GLU A 69 13.50 10.97 9.31
C GLU A 69 13.83 11.38 10.75
N GLU A 70 12.86 11.92 11.49
CA GLU A 70 13.03 12.34 12.89
C GLU A 70 13.39 11.18 13.81
N LYS A 71 12.78 10.00 13.59
CA LYS A 71 13.06 8.78 14.37
C LYS A 71 14.30 8.02 13.86
N ASN A 72 14.91 8.46 12.76
CA ASN A 72 16.06 7.82 12.12
C ASN A 72 15.83 6.32 11.87
N ILE A 73 14.64 5.95 11.41
CA ILE A 73 14.27 4.55 11.13
C ILE A 73 14.78 4.19 9.74
N PRO A 74 15.72 3.24 9.60
CA PRO A 74 16.24 2.86 8.30
C PRO A 74 15.17 2.09 7.51
N LEU A 75 14.83 2.60 6.33
CA LEU A 75 13.96 1.91 5.39
C LEU A 75 14.79 1.09 4.41
N SER A 76 14.35 -0.14 4.12
CA SER A 76 14.89 -0.91 3.01
C SER A 76 14.29 -0.42 1.69
N GLU A 77 14.98 -0.67 0.57
CA GLU A 77 14.43 -0.43 -0.78
C GLU A 77 13.16 -1.24 -1.08
N SER A 78 12.93 -2.30 -0.30
CA SER A 78 11.72 -3.13 -0.37
C SER A 78 10.62 -2.68 0.59
N THR A 79 10.81 -1.57 1.32
CA THR A 79 9.78 -1.06 2.24
C THR A 79 8.74 -0.31 1.45
N GLU A 80 7.49 -0.68 1.70
CA GLU A 80 6.33 0.00 1.17
C GLU A 80 5.47 0.53 2.32
N LEU A 81 4.85 1.68 2.11
CA LEU A 81 3.89 2.29 3.00
C LEU A 81 2.49 2.14 2.39
N PHE A 82 1.60 1.48 3.09
CA PHE A 82 0.17 1.52 2.77
C PHE A 82 -0.51 2.66 3.53
N VAL A 83 -1.36 3.43 2.86
CA VAL A 83 -2.10 4.55 3.46
C VAL A 83 -3.58 4.48 3.11
N MET A 84 -4.44 4.66 4.11
CA MET A 84 -5.89 4.75 3.96
C MET A 84 -6.44 5.89 4.82
N LEU A 85 -7.18 6.79 4.18
CA LEU A 85 -7.82 7.91 4.88
C LEU A 85 -9.07 7.44 5.63
N GLN A 86 -9.22 7.91 6.86
CA GLN A 86 -10.48 7.92 7.59
C GLN A 86 -11.02 9.36 7.72
N GLU A 87 -12.19 9.53 8.33
CA GLU A 87 -12.87 10.82 8.49
C GLU A 87 -11.93 11.87 9.10
N ASP A 88 -11.37 11.57 10.27
CA ASP A 88 -10.47 12.48 11.01
C ASP A 88 -9.03 11.97 11.15
N ASP A 89 -8.75 10.74 10.72
CA ASP A 89 -7.46 10.08 10.92
C ASP A 89 -6.92 9.42 9.64
N CYS A 90 -5.76 8.79 9.74
CA CYS A 90 -5.10 8.05 8.69
C CYS A 90 -4.63 6.69 9.22
N LEU A 91 -5.20 5.61 8.69
CA LEU A 91 -4.64 4.29 8.90
C LEU A 91 -3.47 4.10 7.96
N TYR A 92 -2.36 3.63 8.50
CA TYR A 92 -1.20 3.31 7.70
C TYR A 92 -0.48 2.11 8.29
N TYR A 93 0.34 1.44 7.49
CA TYR A 93 1.29 0.45 7.94
C TYR A 93 2.42 0.35 6.92
N HIS A 94 3.61 -0.02 7.39
CA HIS A 94 4.75 -0.33 6.54
C HIS A 94 4.84 -1.84 6.30
N THR A 95 5.35 -2.25 5.14
CA THR A 95 5.52 -3.64 4.77
C THR A 95 6.94 -3.96 4.32
N VAL A 96 7.58 -4.92 5.00
CA VAL A 96 8.85 -5.56 4.59
C VAL A 96 8.83 -7.02 5.06
N ARG A 97 8.24 -7.92 4.25
CA ARG A 97 7.97 -9.33 4.64
C ARG A 97 7.05 -9.52 5.87
N THR A 98 6.78 -8.46 6.62
CA THR A 98 5.91 -8.34 7.78
C THR A 98 5.29 -6.94 7.75
N GLN A 99 4.17 -6.73 8.46
CA GLN A 99 3.62 -5.40 8.71
C GLN A 99 4.19 -4.78 9.99
N PHE A 100 4.42 -3.47 9.99
CA PHE A 100 4.80 -2.71 11.19
C PHE A 100 4.30 -1.25 11.15
N TRP A 101 4.35 -0.57 12.30
CA TRP A 101 3.87 0.81 12.52
C TRP A 101 4.95 1.65 13.20
N LEU A 102 4.88 2.99 13.06
CA LEU A 102 5.82 3.90 13.75
C LEU A 102 5.35 4.26 15.16
N GLU A 103 4.08 4.02 15.47
CA GLU A 103 3.52 4.08 16.81
C GLU A 103 3.20 2.68 17.37
N GLU A 104 3.00 2.63 18.69
CA GLU A 104 2.53 1.43 19.35
C GLU A 104 1.08 1.12 18.93
N VAL A 105 0.87 -0.04 18.33
CA VAL A 105 -0.44 -0.55 17.95
C VAL A 105 -0.77 -1.77 18.80
N GLN A 106 -1.97 -1.76 19.39
CA GLN A 106 -2.46 -2.87 20.18
C GLN A 106 -2.96 -4.00 19.25
N THR A 107 -2.64 -5.25 19.59
CA THR A 107 -2.91 -6.42 18.74
C THR A 107 -4.40 -6.72 18.57
N ASP A 108 -5.22 -6.33 19.54
CA ASP A 108 -6.69 -6.42 19.50
C ASP A 108 -7.29 -5.61 18.34
N LYS A 109 -6.72 -4.43 18.05
CA LYS A 109 -7.12 -3.60 16.90
C LYS A 109 -6.80 -4.24 15.56
N LEU A 110 -5.81 -5.13 15.53
CA LEU A 110 -5.43 -5.92 14.35
C LEU A 110 -6.23 -7.23 14.24
N GLY A 111 -7.14 -7.50 15.18
CA GLY A 111 -7.87 -8.76 15.26
C GLY A 111 -7.03 -9.94 15.74
N ILE A 112 -5.82 -9.69 16.26
CA ILE A 112 -4.92 -10.72 16.78
C ILE A 112 -5.25 -10.93 18.27
N GLN A 113 -6.06 -11.95 18.54
CA GLN A 113 -6.39 -12.38 19.90
C GLN A 113 -5.37 -13.43 20.39
N ASP A 114 -4.96 -13.32 21.66
CA ASP A 114 -4.18 -14.31 22.40
C ASP A 114 -3.01 -14.95 21.62
N TYR A 115 -1.93 -14.18 21.42
CA TYR A 115 -0.68 -14.76 20.91
C TYR A 115 0.14 -15.35 22.07
N ASP A 116 0.44 -16.65 22.01
CA ASP A 116 1.17 -17.34 23.08
C ASP A 116 2.68 -17.00 23.14
N SER A 117 3.24 -16.38 22.08
CA SER A 117 4.66 -16.05 22.00
C SER A 117 5.00 -14.98 20.94
N PRO A 118 6.13 -14.26 21.06
CA PRO A 118 6.61 -13.33 20.01
C PRO A 118 6.76 -13.99 18.63
N SER A 119 7.06 -15.28 18.60
CA SER A 119 7.15 -16.08 17.37
C SER A 119 5.80 -16.20 16.66
N HIS A 120 4.71 -16.42 17.42
CA HIS A 120 3.36 -16.45 16.88
C HIS A 120 2.94 -15.07 16.34
N LEU A 121 3.22 -14.00 17.08
CA LEU A 121 2.92 -12.64 16.61
C LEU A 121 3.62 -12.34 15.28
N LYS A 122 4.88 -12.76 15.13
CA LYS A 122 5.61 -12.59 13.87
C LYS A 122 4.91 -13.32 12.71
N LEU A 123 4.43 -14.55 12.90
CA LEU A 123 3.70 -15.29 11.86
C LEU A 123 2.42 -14.57 11.42
N TYR A 124 1.66 -14.00 12.36
CA TYR A 124 0.49 -13.18 12.03
C TYR A 124 0.85 -11.93 11.21
N LEU A 125 1.94 -11.24 11.58
CA LEU A 125 2.41 -10.08 10.82
C LEU A 125 2.91 -10.46 9.41
N GLU A 126 3.49 -11.66 9.25
CA GLU A 126 3.83 -12.22 7.94
C GLU A 126 2.58 -12.57 7.12
N GLU A 127 1.55 -13.15 7.74
CA GLU A 127 0.25 -13.42 7.08
C GLU A 127 -0.40 -12.13 6.58
N LEU A 128 -0.46 -11.09 7.42
CA LEU A 128 -0.97 -9.78 7.03
C LEU A 128 -0.17 -9.17 5.86
N TYR A 129 1.15 -9.38 5.82
CA TYR A 129 1.98 -9.00 4.69
C TYR A 129 1.57 -9.74 3.41
N TRP A 130 1.36 -11.05 3.46
CA TRP A 130 0.94 -11.82 2.28
C TRP A 130 -0.45 -11.42 1.79
N SER A 131 -1.39 -11.16 2.71
CA SER A 131 -2.70 -10.60 2.36
C SER A 131 -2.56 -9.25 1.65
N HIS A 132 -1.69 -8.36 2.14
CA HIS A 132 -1.41 -7.09 1.47
C HIS A 132 -0.87 -7.31 0.05
N VAL A 133 0.09 -8.22 -0.12
CA VAL A 133 0.69 -8.57 -1.42
C VAL A 133 -0.34 -9.13 -2.41
N GLU A 134 -1.29 -9.93 -1.93
CA GLU A 134 -2.38 -10.47 -2.76
C GLU A 134 -3.31 -9.36 -3.28
N HIS A 135 -3.55 -8.32 -2.49
CA HIS A 135 -4.36 -7.18 -2.91
C HIS A 135 -3.55 -6.19 -3.76
N PHE A 136 -2.28 -5.99 -3.44
CA PHE A 136 -1.43 -4.91 -3.95
C PHE A 136 -0.13 -5.47 -4.54
N CYS A 137 -0.23 -6.01 -5.75
CA CYS A 137 0.86 -6.79 -6.35
C CYS A 137 1.75 -6.01 -7.33
N MET A 138 1.52 -4.71 -7.53
CA MET A 138 2.24 -3.90 -8.54
C MET A 138 3.76 -3.83 -8.33
N TYR A 139 4.24 -3.83 -7.09
CA TYR A 139 5.68 -3.83 -6.80
C TYR A 139 6.30 -5.24 -6.81
N LEU A 140 5.52 -6.28 -7.07
CA LEU A 140 6.01 -7.65 -7.30
C LEU A 140 6.50 -7.88 -8.75
N TYR A 141 6.31 -6.90 -9.64
CA TYR A 141 6.75 -6.98 -11.03
C TYR A 141 8.28 -6.88 -11.14
N GLY A 142 8.91 -8.03 -10.86
CA GLY A 142 10.34 -8.32 -10.89
C GLY A 142 10.63 -9.80 -10.61
N GLY A 143 9.63 -10.57 -10.16
CA GLY A 143 9.74 -12.00 -9.88
C GLY A 143 10.45 -12.30 -8.55
N LEU A 144 10.31 -13.54 -8.09
CA LEU A 144 11.22 -14.12 -7.11
C LEU A 144 12.66 -13.71 -7.45
N PRO A 145 13.50 -13.39 -6.44
CA PRO A 145 14.87 -12.94 -6.69
C PRO A 145 15.51 -13.88 -7.70
N VAL A 146 15.87 -13.34 -8.86
CA VAL A 146 16.62 -14.09 -9.87
C VAL A 146 17.85 -14.57 -9.13
N LYS A 147 17.97 -15.89 -8.91
CA LYS A 147 19.21 -16.49 -8.41
C LYS A 147 20.31 -15.95 -9.31
N LEU A 148 21.14 -15.06 -8.79
CA LEU A 148 22.39 -14.70 -9.42
C LEU A 148 23.14 -16.03 -9.60
N ARG A 149 23.24 -16.50 -10.84
CA ARG A 149 24.11 -17.62 -11.16
C ARG A 149 25.52 -17.08 -10.98
N VAL A 150 26.15 -17.50 -9.87
CA VAL A 150 27.60 -17.44 -9.66
C VAL A 150 28.26 -18.41 -10.65
#